data_AF-A0A821Q634-F1
#
_entry.id   AF-A0A821Q634-F1
#
_cell.length_a   1.000
_cell.length_b   1.000
_cell.length_c   1.000
_cell.angle_alpha   90.00
_cell.angle_beta   90.00
_cell.angle_gamma   90.00
#
_symmetry.space_group_name_H-M   'P 1'
#
loop_
_entity.id
_entity.type
_entity.pdbx_description
1 polymer ?
#
loop_
_entity_poly.entity_id
_entity_poly.type
_entity_poly.pdbx_seq_one_letter_code
_entity_poly.pdbx_strand_id
1 'polypeptide(L)'
;MDERLLSEMHAMQPELVAIRHDIHAHPELAMQEVLGKENVDGYIKPLTAGEDFAYFLEEKPGAYMGIGNGIGGGSAHAPTFIFNDECIPFGVGYWISLVQQELKP
;
A
#
# COMPACT_ATOMS: atom_id res chain seq x y z
N MET A 1 3.48 -16.47 -25.51
CA MET A 1 2.70 -15.33 -25.00
C MET A 1 1.87 -14.83 -26.16
N ASP A 2 0.56 -14.64 -25.98
CA ASP A 2 -0.32 -14.15 -27.05
C ASP A 2 -0.03 -12.65 -27.30
N GLU A 3 0.43 -12.30 -28.51
CA GLU A 3 0.74 -10.90 -28.89
C GLU A 3 -0.49 -9.99 -28.80
N ARG A 4 -1.70 -10.55 -28.97
CA ARG A 4 -2.95 -9.82 -28.86
C ARG A 4 -3.21 -9.41 -27.41
N LEU A 5 -2.98 -10.34 -26.48
CA LEU A 5 -3.13 -10.10 -25.04
C LEU A 5 -2.11 -9.06 -24.54
N LEU A 6 -0.87 -9.11 -25.05
CA LEU A 6 0.16 -8.12 -24.74
C LEU A 6 -0.20 -6.72 -25.27
N SER A 7 -0.78 -6.64 -26.48
CA SER A 7 -1.26 -5.39 -27.06
C SER A 7 -2.42 -4.78 -26.27
N GLU A 8 -3.35 -5.61 -25.78
CA GLU A 8 -4.47 -5.17 -24.94
C GLU A 8 -3.98 -4.64 -23.59
N MET A 9 -3.03 -5.33 -22.96
CA MET A 9 -2.39 -4.86 -21.72
C MET A 9 -1.68 -3.51 -21.90
N HIS A 10 -0.94 -3.32 -23.00
CA HIS A 10 -0.31 -2.03 -23.31
C HIS A 10 -1.32 -0.92 -23.59
N ALA A 11 -2.47 -1.23 -24.19
CA ALA A 11 -3.51 -0.24 -24.46
C ALA A 11 -4.17 0.28 -23.17
N MET A 12 -4.29 -0.58 -22.14
CA MET A 12 -4.82 -0.20 -20.81
C MET A 12 -3.76 0.46 -19.91
N GLN A 13 -2.48 0.32 -20.23
CA GLN A 13 -1.37 0.79 -19.40
C GLN A 13 -1.43 2.29 -19.07
N PRO A 14 -1.76 3.23 -19.98
CA PRO A 14 -1.81 4.66 -19.66
C PRO A 14 -2.88 5.01 -18.63
N GLU A 15 -4.05 4.38 -18.73
CA GLU A 15 -5.17 4.56 -17.81
C GLU A 15 -4.84 3.96 -16.44
N LEU A 16 -4.32 2.73 -16.41
CA LEU A 16 -3.86 2.09 -15.17
C LEU A 16 -2.73 2.89 -14.49
N VAL A 17 -1.85 3.52 -15.26
CA VAL A 17 -0.81 4.42 -14.75
C VAL A 17 -1.40 5.71 -14.19
N ALA A 18 -2.40 6.30 -14.84
CA ALA A 18 -3.08 7.51 -14.37
C ALA A 18 -3.83 7.25 -13.06
N ILE A 19 -4.66 6.20 -13.03
CA ILE A 19 -5.31 5.66 -11.83
C ILE A 19 -4.29 5.46 -10.71
N ARG A 20 -3.18 4.81 -11.02
CA ARG A 20 -2.13 4.52 -10.04
C ARG A 20 -1.49 5.79 -9.48
N HIS A 21 -1.27 6.82 -10.31
CA HIS A 21 -0.70 8.07 -9.81
C HIS A 21 -1.68 8.83 -8.92
N ASP A 22 -2.97 8.76 -9.22
CA ASP A 22 -4.04 9.32 -8.39
C ASP A 22 -4.07 8.60 -7.03
N ILE A 23 -4.11 7.25 -7.05
CA ILE A 23 -4.03 6.36 -5.87
C ILE A 23 -2.90 6.74 -4.92
N HIS A 24 -1.72 7.06 -5.45
CA HIS A 24 -0.53 7.32 -4.66
C HIS A 24 -0.32 8.80 -4.32
N ALA A 25 -1.13 9.71 -4.83
CA ALA A 25 -1.04 11.12 -4.48
C ALA A 25 -1.49 11.37 -3.04
N HIS A 26 -2.41 10.55 -2.52
CA HIS A 26 -3.03 10.74 -1.21
C HIS A 26 -3.30 9.45 -0.40
N PRO A 27 -2.32 8.53 -0.27
CA PRO A 27 -2.52 7.26 0.42
C PRO A 27 -2.92 7.43 1.90
N GLU A 28 -2.51 8.52 2.54
CA GLU A 28 -2.91 8.87 3.90
C GLU A 28 -4.41 9.17 4.03
N LEU A 29 -5.10 9.66 2.99
CA LEU A 29 -6.53 9.99 3.09
C LEU A 29 -7.39 8.73 3.22
N ALA A 30 -7.14 7.71 2.38
CA ALA A 30 -7.81 6.41 2.49
C ALA A 30 -7.57 5.77 3.86
N MET A 31 -6.36 5.90 4.41
CA MET A 31 -6.02 5.40 5.74
C MET A 31 -6.74 6.19 6.84
N GLN A 32 -6.82 7.53 6.73
CA GLN A 32 -7.50 8.40 7.68
C GLN A 32 -9.01 8.16 7.72
N GLU A 33 -9.65 7.84 6.60
CA GLU A 33 -11.07 7.50 6.59
C GLU A 33 -11.37 6.19 7.32
N VAL A 34 -10.48 5.20 7.20
CA VAL A 34 -10.65 3.88 7.82
C VAL A 34 -10.26 3.89 9.29
N LEU A 35 -9.20 4.62 9.65
CA LEU A 35 -8.58 4.56 10.98
C LEU A 35 -8.84 5.80 11.84
N GLY A 36 -9.29 6.92 11.26
CA GLY A 36 -9.25 8.21 11.92
C GLY A 36 -7.86 8.86 11.82
N LYS A 37 -7.84 10.19 11.73
CA LYS A 37 -6.62 10.97 11.48
C LYS A 37 -5.56 10.81 12.57
N GLU A 38 -5.99 10.62 13.80
CA GLU A 38 -5.15 10.41 14.98
C GLU A 38 -4.40 9.08 14.97
N ASN A 39 -4.85 8.11 14.16
CA ASN A 39 -4.25 6.78 14.06
C ASN A 39 -3.35 6.62 12.82
N VAL A 40 -3.07 7.72 12.11
CA VAL A 40 -2.21 7.74 10.93
C VAL A 40 -1.03 8.67 11.17
N ASP A 41 0.19 8.11 11.16
CA ASP A 41 1.43 8.88 11.17
C ASP A 41 1.96 9.01 9.74
N GLY A 42 1.94 10.24 9.21
CA GLY A 42 2.48 10.55 7.89
C GLY A 42 4.01 10.53 7.82
N TYR A 43 4.69 10.34 8.95
CA TYR A 43 6.13 10.26 9.04
C TYR A 43 6.59 8.87 9.48
N ILE A 44 7.11 8.09 8.54
CA ILE A 44 7.82 6.86 8.85
C ILE A 44 9.30 7.19 9.00
N LYS A 45 9.88 6.89 10.17
CA LYS A 45 11.33 6.98 10.37
C LYS A 45 12.04 6.11 9.33
N PRO A 46 13.02 6.63 8.56
CA PRO A 46 13.76 5.82 7.60
C PRO A 46 14.35 4.57 8.25
N LEU A 47 14.07 3.43 7.62
CA LEU A 47 14.59 2.13 8.03
C LEU A 47 15.81 1.79 7.19
N THR A 48 16.78 1.10 7.78
CA THR A 48 17.95 0.56 7.06
C THR A 48 17.69 -0.85 6.54
N ALA A 49 16.44 -1.31 6.56
CA ALA A 49 16.05 -2.60 6.00
C ALA A 49 16.12 -2.53 4.46
N GLY A 50 16.62 -3.59 3.83
CA GLY A 50 16.48 -3.76 2.38
C GLY A 50 15.06 -4.23 2.08
N GLU A 51 14.34 -3.49 1.25
CA GLU A 51 12.96 -3.75 0.85
C GLU A 51 12.90 -3.71 -0.68
N ASP A 52 12.48 -4.81 -1.30
CA ASP A 52 12.49 -4.94 -2.76
C ASP A 52 11.38 -4.12 -3.43
N PHE A 53 10.36 -3.72 -2.67
CA PHE A 53 9.38 -2.72 -3.10
C PHE A 53 10.04 -1.39 -3.50
N ALA A 54 11.24 -1.07 -2.99
CA ALA A 54 11.99 0.10 -3.40
C ALA A 54 12.25 0.12 -4.92
N TYR A 55 12.50 -1.02 -5.55
CA TYR A 55 12.67 -1.10 -7.01
C TYR A 55 11.40 -0.73 -7.78
N PHE A 56 10.23 -1.02 -7.23
CA PHE A 56 8.97 -0.59 -7.81
C PHE A 56 8.78 0.93 -7.70
N LEU A 57 9.25 1.51 -6.60
CA LEU A 57 9.20 2.96 -6.35
C LEU A 57 10.23 3.74 -7.18
N GLU A 58 11.34 3.12 -7.59
CA GLU A 58 12.29 3.69 -8.56
C GLU A 58 11.64 3.87 -9.94
N GLU A 59 10.86 2.89 -10.38
CA GLU A 59 10.23 2.92 -11.69
C GLU A 59 8.97 3.79 -11.74
N LYS A 60 8.27 3.89 -10.61
CA LYS A 60 6.91 4.42 -10.59
C LYS A 60 6.56 5.09 -9.25
N PRO A 61 6.00 6.33 -9.25
CA PRO A 61 5.57 7.03 -8.03
C PRO A 61 4.61 6.18 -7.19
N GLY A 62 4.96 5.89 -5.94
CA GLY A 62 4.16 5.03 -5.08
C GLY A 62 4.39 5.33 -3.62
N ALA A 63 3.69 4.60 -2.75
CA ALA A 63 3.85 4.72 -1.32
C ALA A 63 4.10 3.34 -0.70
N TYR A 64 5.02 3.29 0.26
CA TYR A 64 5.24 2.15 1.11
C TYR A 64 4.80 2.52 2.53
N MET A 65 3.91 1.72 3.12
CA MET A 65 3.29 2.03 4.39
C MET A 65 3.37 0.84 5.34
N GLY A 66 3.56 1.14 6.62
CA GLY A 66 3.50 0.16 7.68
C GLY A 66 2.11 0.14 8.34
N ILE A 67 1.74 -1.03 8.87
CA ILE A 67 0.61 -1.17 9.80
C ILE A 67 1.14 -1.60 11.16
N GLY A 68 0.59 -1.01 12.23
CA GLY A 68 0.97 -1.36 13.59
C GLY A 68 0.60 -2.80 13.91
N ASN A 69 1.57 -3.61 14.35
CA ASN A 69 1.37 -5.00 14.78
C ASN A 69 1.11 -5.13 16.31
N GLY A 70 0.79 -4.03 16.99
CA GLY A 70 0.59 -4.01 18.44
C GLY A 70 1.90 -4.04 19.25
N ILE A 71 1.74 -4.16 20.58
CA ILE A 71 2.85 -4.19 21.55
C ILE A 71 3.03 -5.61 22.13
N GLY A 72 4.26 -5.95 22.55
CA GLY A 72 4.55 -7.18 23.28
C GLY A 72 5.06 -8.35 22.45
N GLY A 73 5.10 -8.24 21.11
CA GLY A 73 5.79 -9.18 20.21
C GLY A 73 7.23 -8.77 19.91
N GLY A 74 8.05 -9.73 19.47
CA GLY A 74 9.34 -9.43 18.86
C GLY A 74 9.19 -8.75 17.49
N SER A 75 10.27 -8.14 16.99
CA SER A 75 10.31 -7.64 15.61
C SER A 75 10.18 -8.76 14.59
N ALA A 76 9.83 -8.43 13.35
CA ALA A 76 9.93 -9.37 12.23
C ALA A 76 11.31 -10.06 12.23
N HIS A 77 11.33 -11.36 11.92
CA HIS A 77 12.49 -12.26 11.99
C HIS A 77 12.92 -12.73 13.40
N ALA A 78 12.34 -12.21 14.48
CA ALA A 78 12.57 -12.76 15.81
C ALA A 78 11.75 -14.05 16.03
N PRO A 79 12.26 -15.04 16.79
CA PRO A 79 11.47 -16.22 17.18
C PRO A 79 10.31 -15.88 18.12
N THR A 80 10.33 -14.68 18.70
CA THR A 80 9.27 -14.10 19.54
C THR A 80 8.30 -13.24 18.74
N PHE A 81 8.42 -13.18 17.40
CA PHE A 81 7.46 -12.49 16.56
C PHE A 81 6.09 -13.16 16.68
N ILE A 82 5.07 -12.35 16.96
CA ILE A 82 3.67 -12.77 17.01
C ILE A 82 2.91 -11.81 16.11
N PHE A 83 2.27 -12.33 15.07
CA PHE A 83 1.44 -11.54 14.17
C PHE A 83 0.14 -11.15 14.89
N ASN A 84 -0.27 -9.89 14.76
CA ASN A 84 -1.53 -9.43 15.32
C ASN A 84 -2.66 -9.54 14.29
N ASP A 85 -3.47 -10.60 14.35
CA ASP A 85 -4.60 -10.78 13.43
C ASP A 85 -5.63 -9.65 13.51
N GLU A 86 -5.71 -8.91 14.62
CA GLU A 86 -6.58 -7.75 14.76
C GLU A 86 -6.19 -6.61 13.81
N CYS A 87 -4.98 -6.62 13.24
CA CYS A 87 -4.57 -5.62 12.25
C CYS A 87 -5.12 -5.89 10.83
N ILE A 88 -5.54 -7.12 10.52
CA ILE A 88 -5.97 -7.52 9.17
C ILE A 88 -7.15 -6.66 8.65
N PRO A 89 -8.24 -6.43 9.41
CA PRO A 89 -9.39 -5.67 8.91
C PRO A 89 -9.03 -4.24 8.50
N PHE A 90 -8.04 -3.64 9.16
CA PHE A 90 -7.57 -2.30 8.84
C PHE A 90 -6.78 -2.26 7.52
N GLY A 91 -5.90 -3.23 7.29
CA GLY A 91 -5.19 -3.36 6.01
C GLY A 91 -6.15 -3.63 4.84
N VAL A 92 -7.15 -4.49 5.05
CA VAL A 92 -8.21 -4.74 4.04
C VAL A 92 -9.05 -3.49 3.81
N GLY A 93 -9.47 -2.81 4.88
CA GLY A 93 -10.25 -1.57 4.81
C GLY A 93 -9.52 -0.46 4.04
N TYR A 94 -8.21 -0.31 4.25
CA TYR A 94 -7.39 0.62 3.48
C TYR A 94 -7.48 0.35 1.98
N TRP A 95 -7.24 -0.89 1.53
CA TRP A 95 -7.30 -1.21 0.10
C TRP A 95 -8.70 -1.04 -0.50
N ILE A 96 -9.75 -1.39 0.25
CA ILE A 96 -11.13 -1.15 -0.17
C ILE A 96 -11.38 0.35 -0.36
N SER A 97 -11.04 1.16 0.65
CA SER A 97 -11.24 2.62 0.62
C SER A 97 -10.47 3.25 -0.54
N LEU A 98 -9.19 2.89 -0.68
CA LEU A 98 -8.33 3.37 -1.76
C LEU A 98 -8.93 3.05 -3.15
N VAL A 99 -9.32 1.80 -3.38
CA VAL A 99 -9.97 1.41 -4.65
C VAL A 99 -11.27 2.18 -4.85
N GLN A 100 -12.10 2.35 -3.84
CA GLN A 100 -13.37 3.09 -3.97
C GLN A 100 -13.18 4.57 -4.26
N GLN A 101 -12.14 5.20 -3.72
CA GLN A 101 -11.85 6.61 -3.93
C GLN A 101 -11.35 6.86 -5.36
N GLU A 102 -10.53 5.95 -5.86
CA GLU A 102 -9.68 6.16 -7.03
C GLU A 102 -10.21 5.47 -8.29
N LEU A 103 -10.96 4.38 -8.13
CA LEU A 103 -11.58 3.60 -9.21
C LEU A 103 -13.10 3.79 -9.24
N LYS A 104 -13.58 5.00 -8.97
CA LYS A 104 -15.01 5.33 -9.10
C LYS A 104 -15.48 4.99 -10.53
N PRO A 105 -16.62 4.28 -10.69
CA PRO A 105 -17.17 3.98 -12.01
C PRO A 105 -17.62 5.25 -12.75
#